data_AF-A0AAF5CU10-F1
#
_entry.id   AF-A0AAF5CU10-F1
#
_cell.length_a   1.000
_cell.length_b   1.000
_cell.length_c   1.000
_cell.angle_alpha   90.00
_cell.angle_beta   90.00
_cell.angle_gamma   90.00
#
_symmetry.space_group_name_H-M   'P 1'
#
loop_
_entity.id
_entity.type
_entity.pdbx_description
1 polymer ?
#
loop_
_entity_poly.entity_id
_entity_poly.type
_entity_poly.pdbx_seq_one_letter_code
_entity_poly.pdbx_strand_id
1 'polypeptide(L)'
;MVEEKFTCRIQYLNDGDPFVTTSTCYLEPMRQVTFSFQLHTPIGDQIGDVIRSIRAPHKSGDAALQLFRKLENGADDFGTYLDSDMTLAEQQDELQILQNDPEIENSKDPQMGWDEKGLQLYEFDKILLRHFI
;
A
#
# COMPACT_ATOMS: atom_id res chain seq x y z
N MET A 1 -1.44 27.27 0.60
CA MET A 1 -1.30 26.23 1.64
C MET A 1 -0.22 25.28 1.19
N VAL A 2 0.67 24.83 2.07
CA VAL A 2 1.66 23.81 1.70
C VAL A 2 0.88 22.54 1.42
N GLU A 3 0.98 21.98 0.22
CA GLU A 3 0.43 20.65 -0.08
C GLU A 3 1.15 19.64 0.80
N GLU A 4 0.47 19.20 1.86
CA GLU A 4 0.96 18.15 2.72
C GLU A 4 0.82 16.82 1.98
N LYS A 5 1.91 16.06 1.88
CA LYS A 5 1.96 14.79 1.16
C LYS A 5 2.46 13.68 2.06
N PHE A 6 1.87 12.51 1.92
CA PHE A 6 2.33 11.29 2.57
C PHE A 6 2.84 10.32 1.51
N THR A 7 4.04 9.79 1.69
CA THR A 7 4.69 8.92 0.70
C THR A 7 4.80 7.51 1.25
N CYS A 8 4.31 6.53 0.50
CA CYS A 8 4.34 5.13 0.90
C CYS A 8 4.59 4.18 -0.26
N ARG A 9 4.76 2.90 0.08
CA ARG A 9 4.91 1.78 -0.84
C ARG A 9 3.53 1.36 -1.35
N ILE A 10 3.43 1.05 -2.65
CA ILE A 10 2.18 0.62 -3.30
C ILE A 10 2.40 -0.53 -4.28
N GLN A 11 1.45 -1.47 -4.26
CA GLN A 11 1.31 -2.58 -5.20
C GLN A 11 -0.18 -2.79 -5.49
N TYR A 12 -0.50 -3.70 -6.40
CA TYR A 12 -1.85 -4.18 -6.62
C TYR A 12 -1.92 -5.70 -6.47
N LEU A 13 -3.12 -6.17 -6.14
CA LEU A 13 -3.50 -7.57 -6.27
C LEU A 13 -4.39 -7.71 -7.50
N ASN A 14 -4.12 -8.70 -8.35
CA ASN A 14 -5.00 -8.99 -9.49
C ASN A 14 -6.12 -9.93 -9.05
N ASP A 15 -7.16 -9.37 -8.47
CA ASP A 15 -8.33 -10.08 -7.94
C ASP A 15 -9.63 -9.72 -8.68
N GLY A 16 -9.52 -9.27 -9.93
CA GLY A 16 -10.69 -8.92 -10.75
C GLY A 16 -11.60 -10.10 -11.10
N ASP A 17 -11.13 -11.34 -10.91
CA ASP A 17 -11.97 -12.54 -10.97
C ASP A 17 -12.23 -13.06 -9.55
N PRO A 18 -13.47 -12.92 -9.02
CA PRO A 18 -13.80 -13.34 -7.66
C PRO A 18 -13.77 -14.87 -7.46
N PHE A 19 -13.71 -15.65 -8.54
CA PHE A 19 -13.62 -17.11 -8.48
C PHE A 19 -12.18 -17.62 -8.45
N VAL A 20 -11.20 -16.73 -8.70
CA VAL A 20 -9.78 -17.06 -8.61
C VAL A 20 -9.30 -16.77 -7.19
N THR A 21 -8.71 -17.79 -6.57
CA THR A 21 -8.12 -17.67 -5.24
C THR A 21 -7.00 -16.63 -5.23
N THR A 22 -7.15 -15.61 -4.40
CA THR A 22 -6.15 -14.56 -4.18
C THR A 22 -4.89 -15.07 -3.49
N SER A 23 -4.92 -16.20 -2.78
CA SER A 23 -3.73 -16.76 -2.11
C SER A 23 -2.65 -17.27 -3.07
N THR A 24 -2.94 -17.33 -4.38
CA THR A 24 -1.95 -17.58 -5.43
C THR A 24 -1.59 -16.34 -6.25
N CYS A 25 -2.28 -15.21 -6.03
CA CYS A 25 -2.01 -13.97 -6.73
C CYS A 25 -0.81 -13.27 -6.11
N TYR A 26 0.25 -13.08 -6.88
CA TYR A 26 1.40 -12.30 -6.48
C TYR A 26 1.06 -10.80 -6.43
N LEU A 27 1.68 -10.09 -5.50
CA LEU A 27 1.63 -8.63 -5.48
C LEU A 27 2.45 -8.09 -6.66
N GLU A 28 1.84 -7.20 -7.43
CA GLU A 28 2.43 -6.64 -8.64
C GLU A 28 2.53 -5.10 -8.54
N PRO A 29 3.54 -4.46 -9.14
CA PRO A 29 4.75 -5.07 -9.68
C PRO A 29 5.61 -5.70 -8.57
N MET A 30 6.40 -6.74 -8.88
CA MET A 30 7.33 -7.38 -7.92
C MET A 30 8.14 -6.39 -7.07
N ARG A 31 8.62 -5.30 -7.69
CA ARG A 31 9.22 -4.19 -6.97
C ARG A 31 8.13 -3.15 -6.68
N GLN A 32 7.63 -3.15 -5.45
CA GLN A 32 6.68 -2.15 -4.93
C GLN A 32 7.14 -0.71 -5.25
N VAL A 33 6.20 0.09 -5.74
CA VAL A 33 6.44 1.46 -6.27
C VAL A 33 6.17 2.47 -5.17
N THR A 34 6.90 3.58 -5.16
CA THR A 34 6.62 4.68 -4.23
C THR A 34 5.56 5.61 -4.80
N PHE A 35 4.54 5.92 -4.03
CA PHE A 35 3.50 6.88 -4.39
C PHE A 35 3.33 7.93 -3.29
N SER A 36 3.11 9.18 -3.69
CA SER A 36 2.91 10.31 -2.76
C SER A 36 1.45 10.77 -2.82
N PHE A 37 0.67 10.39 -1.82
CA PHE A 37 -0.70 10.85 -1.63
C PHE A 37 -0.72 12.32 -1.20
N GLN A 38 -1.64 13.07 -1.77
CA GLN A 38 -2.05 14.37 -1.26
C GLN A 38 -2.95 14.12 -0.04
N LEU A 39 -2.52 14.58 1.14
CA LEU A 39 -3.20 14.27 2.40
C LEU A 39 -4.61 14.84 2.47
N HIS A 40 -4.85 15.95 1.76
CA HIS A 40 -6.09 16.72 1.79
C HIS A 40 -6.92 16.58 0.50
N THR A 41 -6.67 15.52 -0.28
CA THR A 41 -7.46 15.18 -1.47
C THR A 41 -8.17 13.85 -1.23
N PRO A 42 -9.46 13.71 -1.59
CA PRO A 42 -10.18 12.46 -1.42
C PRO A 42 -9.42 11.28 -2.04
N ILE A 43 -9.47 10.12 -1.39
CA ILE A 43 -8.75 8.93 -1.84
C ILE A 43 -9.20 8.53 -3.25
N GLY A 44 -10.52 8.53 -3.51
CA GLY A 44 -11.11 8.17 -4.79
C GLY A 44 -10.58 9.00 -5.97
N ASP A 45 -10.35 10.30 -5.74
CA ASP A 45 -9.82 11.21 -6.75
C ASP A 45 -8.37 10.89 -7.14
N GLN A 46 -7.62 10.21 -6.26
CA GLN A 46 -6.21 9.86 -6.46
C GLN A 46 -6.00 8.45 -7.03
N ILE A 47 -7.01 7.58 -7.02
CA ILE A 47 -6.92 6.18 -7.49
C ILE A 47 -6.46 6.11 -8.95
N GLY A 48 -6.92 7.03 -9.80
CA GLY A 48 -6.49 7.08 -11.20
C GLY A 48 -4.97 7.28 -11.36
N ASP A 49 -4.37 8.09 -10.49
CA ASP A 49 -2.93 8.36 -10.50
C ASP A 49 -2.13 7.21 -9.90
N VAL A 50 -2.67 6.54 -8.88
CA VAL A 50 -2.12 5.28 -8.36
C VAL A 50 -2.04 4.23 -9.47
N ILE A 51 -3.16 3.99 -10.16
CA ILE A 51 -3.25 3.01 -11.26
C ILE A 51 -2.19 3.28 -12.33
N ARG A 52 -2.06 4.54 -12.76
CA ARG A 52 -1.05 4.95 -13.75
C ARG A 52 0.37 4.75 -13.26
N SER A 53 0.63 5.05 -11.99
CA SER A 53 1.95 4.97 -11.39
C SER A 53 2.45 3.52 -11.30
N ILE A 54 1.57 2.58 -10.94
CA ILE A 54 1.93 1.15 -10.82
C ILE A 54 1.59 0.33 -12.08
N ARG A 55 1.04 0.97 -13.11
CA ARG A 55 0.58 0.33 -14.36
C ARG A 55 -0.39 -0.83 -14.08
N ALA A 56 -1.30 -0.63 -13.13
CA ALA A 56 -2.30 -1.63 -12.78
C ALA A 56 -3.34 -1.79 -13.91
N PRO A 57 -3.89 -2.99 -14.10
CA PRO A 57 -4.96 -3.25 -15.07
C PRO A 57 -6.35 -2.80 -14.61
N HIS A 58 -6.48 -2.31 -13.37
CA HIS A 58 -7.74 -1.87 -12.77
C HIS A 58 -8.32 -0.64 -13.47
N LYS A 59 -9.64 -0.50 -13.40
CA LYS A 59 -10.35 0.73 -13.78
C LYS A 59 -10.53 1.58 -12.53
N SER A 60 -10.40 2.90 -12.67
CA SER A 60 -10.48 3.81 -11.52
C SER A 60 -11.82 3.79 -10.78
N GLY A 61 -12.93 3.47 -11.46
CA GLY A 61 -14.25 3.35 -10.84
C GLY A 61 -14.52 2.01 -10.14
N ASP A 62 -13.67 1.00 -10.39
CA ASP A 62 -13.83 -0.37 -9.90
C ASP A 62 -12.65 -0.76 -9.00
N ALA A 63 -11.93 0.22 -8.44
CA ALA A 63 -10.74 -0.01 -7.65
C ALA A 63 -10.85 0.61 -6.26
N ALA A 64 -10.22 -0.04 -5.29
CA ALA A 64 -10.14 0.39 -3.91
C ALA A 64 -8.71 0.27 -3.39
N LEU A 65 -8.39 1.02 -2.35
CA LEU A 65 -7.11 0.95 -1.65
C LEU A 65 -7.29 0.24 -0.31
N GLN A 66 -6.41 -0.70 -0.01
CA GLN A 66 -6.41 -1.48 1.23
C GLN A 66 -5.06 -1.32 1.93
N LEU A 67 -5.07 -1.15 3.24
CA LEU A 67 -3.85 -1.29 4.03
C LEU A 67 -3.36 -2.74 3.96
N PHE A 68 -2.06 -2.90 3.80
CA PHE A 68 -1.41 -4.20 3.86
C PHE A 68 -0.19 -4.08 4.74
N ARG A 69 -0.04 -5.05 5.62
CA ARG A 69 1.05 -5.07 6.58
C ARG A 69 1.75 -6.41 6.57
N LYS A 70 3.03 -6.36 6.90
CA LYS A 70 3.75 -7.57 7.26
C LYS A 70 3.76 -7.72 8.76
N LEU A 71 3.30 -8.88 9.22
CA LEU A 71 3.45 -9.24 10.61
C LEU A 71 4.86 -9.83 10.83
N GLU A 72 5.40 -9.64 12.03
CA GLU A 72 6.75 -10.11 12.41
C GLU A 72 6.95 -11.62 12.21
N ASN A 73 5.86 -12.39 12.25
CA ASN A 73 5.88 -13.83 12.01
C ASN A 73 5.94 -14.22 10.51
N GLY A 74 6.07 -13.23 9.61
CA GLY A 74 6.11 -13.42 8.17
C GLY A 74 4.73 -13.63 7.53
N ALA A 75 3.63 -13.51 8.30
CA ALA A 75 2.29 -13.56 7.75
C ALA A 75 1.87 -12.22 7.12
N ASP A 76 1.08 -12.32 6.06
CA ASP A 76 0.45 -11.18 5.41
C ASP A 76 -0.82 -10.79 6.17
N ASP A 77 -0.96 -9.50 6.51
CA ASP A 77 -2.16 -8.94 7.10
C ASP A 77 -2.84 -7.98 6.11
N PHE A 78 -4.05 -8.36 5.71
CA PHE A 78 -4.90 -7.56 4.83
C PHE A 78 -5.81 -6.69 5.70
N GLY A 79 -5.38 -5.45 5.91
CA GLY A 79 -6.03 -4.49 6.80
C GLY A 79 -7.29 -3.86 6.22
N THR A 80 -7.64 -2.71 6.79
CA THR A 80 -8.83 -1.94 6.41
C THR A 80 -8.71 -1.36 5.00
N TYR A 81 -9.87 -1.17 4.36
CA TYR A 81 -9.97 -0.39 3.13
C TYR A 81 -9.97 1.09 3.49
N LEU A 82 -9.25 1.89 2.72
CA LEU A 82 -9.33 3.34 2.80
C LEU A 82 -10.67 3.78 2.21
N ASP A 83 -11.37 4.65 2.92
CA ASP A 83 -12.60 5.27 2.45
C ASP A 83 -12.29 6.18 1.26
N SER A 84 -12.91 5.91 0.11
CA SER A 84 -12.72 6.65 -1.13
C SER A 84 -13.28 8.07 -1.08
N ASP A 85 -14.30 8.31 -0.25
CA ASP A 85 -14.97 9.60 -0.14
C ASP A 85 -14.26 10.54 0.85
N MET A 86 -13.38 9.99 1.69
CA MET A 86 -12.57 10.74 2.66
C MET A 86 -11.15 10.99 2.15
N THR A 87 -10.50 12.01 2.70
CA THR A 87 -9.06 12.26 2.54
C THR A 87 -8.23 11.36 3.45
N LEU A 88 -6.92 11.25 3.19
CA LEU A 88 -6.04 10.50 4.09
C LEU A 88 -5.84 11.21 5.44
N ALA A 89 -5.87 12.54 5.48
CA ALA A 89 -5.79 13.31 6.72
C ALA A 89 -7.01 13.14 7.64
N GLU A 90 -8.17 12.80 7.07
CA GLU A 90 -9.40 12.49 7.82
C GLU A 90 -9.41 11.04 8.35
N GLN A 91 -8.55 10.17 7.82
CA GLN A 91 -8.38 8.76 8.21
C GLN A 91 -7.12 8.60 9.08
N GLN A 92 -7.14 9.23 10.26
CA GLN A 92 -5.95 9.39 11.11
C GLN A 92 -5.39 8.06 11.64
N ASP A 93 -6.26 7.10 11.98
CA ASP A 93 -5.84 5.80 12.48
C ASP A 93 -5.07 5.02 11.40
N GLU A 94 -5.59 5.02 10.17
CA GLU A 94 -4.95 4.42 8.99
C GLU A 94 -3.64 5.13 8.63
N LEU A 95 -3.64 6.46 8.64
CA LEU A 95 -2.43 7.25 8.39
C LEU A 95 -1.35 6.96 9.43
N GLN A 96 -1.72 6.82 10.70
CA GLN A 96 -0.77 6.53 11.77
C GLN A 96 -0.19 5.12 11.65
N ILE A 97 -0.97 4.14 11.20
CA ILE A 97 -0.47 2.80 10.84
C ILE A 97 0.60 2.92 9.76
N LEU A 98 0.31 3.64 8.67
CA LEU A 98 1.26 3.82 7.56
C LEU A 98 2.52 4.60 7.97
N GLN A 99 2.41 5.53 8.93
CA GLN A 99 3.55 6.30 9.43
C GLN A 99 4.46 5.52 10.38
N ASN A 100 3.93 4.48 11.03
CA ASN A 100 4.71 3.62 11.93
C ASN A 100 5.60 2.61 11.18
N ASP A 101 5.76 2.77 9.86
CA ASP A 101 6.63 1.94 9.04
C ASP A 101 8.11 2.14 9.43
N PRO A 102 8.80 1.08 9.93
CA PRO A 102 10.14 1.20 10.53
C PRO A 102 11.22 1.71 9.56
N GLU A 103 10.99 1.79 8.26
CA GLU A 103 11.95 2.36 7.31
C GLU A 103 12.21 3.85 7.53
N ILE A 104 11.20 4.61 7.98
CA ILE A 104 11.36 6.06 8.17
C ILE A 104 12.31 6.35 9.34
N GLU A 105 12.24 5.55 10.40
CA GLU A 105 13.11 5.69 11.58
C GLU A 105 14.51 5.09 11.34
N ASN A 106 14.61 3.97 10.61
CA ASN A 106 15.87 3.25 10.38
C ASN A 106 16.66 3.71 9.15
N SER A 107 16.18 4.66 8.35
CA SER A 107 16.93 5.24 7.22
C SER A 107 18.27 5.92 7.61
N LYS A 108 18.56 6.02 8.91
CA LYS A 108 19.85 6.48 9.45
C LYS A 108 20.90 5.37 9.64
N ASP A 109 20.55 4.09 9.53
CA ASP A 109 21.50 2.97 9.70
C ASP A 109 21.52 2.04 8.46
N PRO A 110 22.56 2.11 7.60
CA PRO A 110 22.60 1.36 6.33
C PRO A 110 23.00 -0.12 6.49
N GLN A 111 22.81 -0.71 7.67
CA GLN A 111 23.29 -2.06 7.99
C GLN A 111 22.21 -2.92 8.66
N MET A 112 21.02 -3.00 8.07
CA MET A 112 20.03 -4.02 8.44
C MET A 112 20.24 -5.29 7.61
N GLY A 113 20.61 -6.36 8.32
CA GLY A 113 21.05 -7.64 7.80
C GLY A 113 19.94 -8.52 7.23
N TRP A 114 20.37 -9.60 6.59
CA TRP A 114 19.54 -10.74 6.23
C TRP A 114 19.02 -11.41 7.50
N ASP A 115 17.78 -11.92 7.49
CA ASP A 115 17.36 -12.82 8.56
C ASP A 115 18.18 -14.12 8.53
N GLU A 116 18.03 -14.93 9.58
CA GLU A 116 18.68 -16.24 9.69
C GLU A 116 18.28 -17.26 8.60
N LYS A 117 17.31 -16.91 7.73
CA LYS A 117 16.88 -17.68 6.56
C LYS A 117 17.34 -17.07 5.22
N GLY A 118 18.09 -15.97 5.23
CA GLY A 118 18.55 -15.30 4.01
C GLY A 118 17.44 -14.55 3.25
N LEU A 119 16.30 -14.27 3.90
CA LEU A 119 15.26 -13.41 3.33
C LEU A 119 15.58 -11.94 3.65
N GLN A 120 15.31 -11.07 2.68
CA GLN A 120 15.43 -9.63 2.86
C GLN A 120 14.43 -9.17 3.93
N LEU A 121 14.89 -8.49 4.99
CA LEU A 121 14.05 -7.86 6.03
C LEU A 121 13.21 -6.65 5.52
N TYR A 122 12.81 -6.65 4.25
CA TYR A 122 12.21 -5.52 3.54
C TYR A 122 10.73 -5.77 3.22
N GLU A 123 9.96 -6.33 4.15
CA GLU A 123 8.51 -6.42 4.02
C GLU A 123 7.86 -5.37 4.92
N PHE A 124 7.44 -4.27 4.31
CA PHE A 124 6.97 -3.03 4.94
C PHE A 124 5.46 -2.89 4.85
N ASP A 125 4.92 -1.98 5.65
CA ASP A 125 3.53 -1.56 5.54
C ASP A 125 3.34 -0.78 4.22
N LYS A 126 2.27 -1.12 3.50
CA LYS A 126 1.99 -0.61 2.15
C LYS A 126 0.50 -0.49 1.92
N ILE A 127 0.18 0.15 0.81
CA ILE A 127 -1.17 0.19 0.29
C ILE A 127 -1.26 -0.80 -0.88
N LEU A 128 -2.31 -1.62 -0.90
CA LEU A 128 -2.69 -2.46 -2.02
C LEU A 128 -3.86 -1.84 -2.78
N LEU A 129 -3.71 -1.75 -4.09
CA LEU A 129 -4.84 -1.54 -5.00
C LEU A 129 -5.56 -2.88 -5.24
N ARG A 130 -6.86 -2.91 -4.99
CA ARG A 130 -7.77 -4.08 -5.12
C ARG A 130 -8.90 -3.76 -6.09
N HIS A 131 -9.54 -4.76 -6.69
CA HIS A 131 -10.85 -4.55 -7.31
C HIS A 131 -11.91 -4.28 -6.22
N PHE A 132 -12.77 -3.31 -6.47
CA PHE A 132 -13.98 -3.07 -5.70
C PHE A 132 -15.09 -3.95 -6.30
N ILE A 133 -15.52 -4.97 -5.56
CA ILE A 133 -16.50 -5.98 -5.99
C ILE A 133 -17.81 -5.80 -5.25
#